data_AF-A0AAF0ASF2-F1
#
_entry.id   AF-A0AAF0ASF2-F1
#
_cell.length_a   1.000
_cell.length_b   1.000
_cell.length_c   1.000
_cell.angle_alpha   90.00
_cell.angle_beta   90.00
_cell.angle_gamma   90.00
#
_symmetry.space_group_name_H-M   'P 1'
#
loop_
_entity.id
_entity.type
_entity.pdbx_description
1 polymer ?
#
loop_
_entity_poly.entity_id
_entity_poly.type
_entity_poly.pdbx_seq_one_letter_code
_entity_poly.pdbx_strand_id
1 'polypeptide(L)'
;MLFVDFLAVGVILSSIYYFVAKKFLLKGIYRESASVGSFQNQLEWKYCFDIHCNSFFPVFVLLYILQLILLPIISGSNFVSLFLGNSLYLVALCYYTYLTFIGYQTLPFLKDTHTLLIPIPMFLIMWALSLLGYNVPQHIISVYFRNDA
;
A
#
# COMPACT_ATOMS: atom_id res chain seq x y z
N MET A 1 2.29 16.87 6.37
CA MET A 1 1.34 15.84 5.90
C MET A 1 2.11 14.64 5.35
N LEU A 2 2.72 14.72 4.16
CA LEU A 2 3.45 13.60 3.53
C LEU A 2 4.42 12.84 4.43
N PHE A 3 5.24 13.53 5.22
CA PHE A 3 6.20 12.87 6.12
C PHE A 3 5.51 12.03 7.20
N VAL A 4 4.38 12.51 7.72
CA VAL A 4 3.54 11.80 8.69
C VAL A 4 2.86 10.63 7.99
N ASP A 5 2.30 10.85 6.79
CA ASP A 5 1.66 9.78 6.01
C ASP A 5 2.66 8.66 5.73
N PHE A 6 3.86 9.00 5.27
CA PHE A 6 4.94 8.04 5.01
C PHE A 6 5.35 7.29 6.28
N LEU A 7 5.74 7.99 7.35
CA LEU A 7 6.26 7.32 8.54
C LEU A 7 5.18 6.57 9.33
N ALA A 8 4.03 7.19 9.58
CA ALA A 8 2.99 6.57 10.38
C ALA A 8 2.38 5.36 9.65
N VAL A 9 2.03 5.51 8.37
CA VAL A 9 1.54 4.38 7.57
C VAL A 9 2.63 3.33 7.40
N GLY A 10 3.88 3.73 7.24
CA GLY A 10 5.01 2.81 7.18
C GLY A 10 5.17 1.96 8.43
N VAL A 11 5.21 2.57 9.61
CA VAL A 11 5.32 1.83 10.87
C VAL A 11 4.14 0.87 11.06
N ILE A 12 2.93 1.31 10.74
CA ILE A 12 1.71 0.49 10.87
C ILE A 12 1.74 -0.68 9.88
N LEU A 13 1.93 -0.41 8.59
CA LEU A 13 1.91 -1.44 7.55
C LEU A 13 3.05 -2.43 7.71
N SER A 14 4.27 -1.97 8.00
CA SER A 14 5.40 -2.86 8.24
C SER A 14 5.18 -3.78 9.44
N SER A 15 4.53 -3.27 10.50
CA SER A 15 4.14 -4.10 11.64
C SER A 15 3.09 -5.15 11.24
N ILE A 16 2.04 -4.76 10.52
CA ILE A 16 1.01 -5.68 10.02
C ILE A 16 1.63 -6.76 9.14
N TYR A 17 2.41 -6.38 8.13
CA TYR A 17 3.04 -7.33 7.22
C TYR A 17 4.05 -8.23 7.92
N TYR A 18 4.79 -7.72 8.90
CA TYR A 18 5.69 -8.53 9.72
C TYR A 18 4.93 -9.64 10.46
N PHE A 19 3.80 -9.31 11.10
CA PHE A 19 2.96 -10.31 11.77
C PHE A 19 2.32 -11.29 10.79
N VAL A 20 1.77 -10.79 9.68
CA VAL A 20 1.15 -11.62 8.64
C VAL A 20 2.16 -12.59 8.06
N ALA A 21 3.35 -12.12 7.69
CA ALA A 21 4.38 -12.94 7.09
C ALA A 21 4.90 -14.01 8.07
N LYS A 22 5.13 -13.67 9.34
CA LYS A 22 5.54 -14.64 10.35
C LYS A 22 4.47 -15.69 10.65
N LYS A 23 3.19 -15.29 10.69
CA LYS A 23 2.08 -16.19 11.05
C LYS A 23 1.64 -17.08 9.90
N PHE A 24 1.58 -16.54 8.68
CA PHE A 24 0.93 -17.20 7.54
C PHE A 24 1.89 -17.59 6.41
N LEU A 25 2.99 -16.87 6.23
CA LEU A 25 3.88 -17.07 5.08
C LEU A 25 5.16 -17.84 5.43
N LEU A 26 5.52 -18.00 6.70
CA LEU A 26 6.74 -18.70 7.08
C LEU A 26 6.66 -20.20 6.77
N LYS A 27 7.62 -20.74 6.00
CA LYS A 27 7.73 -22.18 5.71
C LYS A 27 7.92 -22.97 7.01
N GLY A 28 7.17 -24.08 7.17
CA GLY A 28 7.19 -24.92 8.37
C GLY A 28 8.59 -25.41 8.78
N ILE A 29 9.44 -25.75 7.80
CA ILE A 29 10.84 -26.21 8.02
C ILE A 29 11.68 -25.14 8.74
N TYR A 30 11.42 -23.85 8.48
CA TYR A 30 12.14 -22.75 9.12
C TYR A 30 11.51 -22.33 10.45
N ARG A 31 10.29 -22.80 10.73
CA ARG A 31 9.54 -22.48 11.96
C ARG A 31 10.10 -23.21 13.18
N GLU A 32 10.64 -24.41 12.99
CA GLU A 32 11.39 -25.15 14.02
C GLU A 32 12.81 -24.62 14.18
N SER A 33 13.50 -24.26 13.10
CA SER A 33 14.85 -23.68 13.16
C SER A 33 14.91 -22.29 13.82
N ALA A 34 13.77 -21.59 13.88
CA ALA A 34 13.64 -20.32 14.59
C ALA A 34 13.69 -20.48 16.13
N SER A 35 13.33 -21.65 16.68
CA SER A 35 13.45 -21.93 18.12
C SER A 35 14.88 -22.32 18.54
N VAL A 36 15.73 -22.69 17.58
CA VAL A 36 17.12 -23.17 17.82
C VAL A 36 18.16 -22.04 17.66
N GLY A 37 17.75 -20.78 17.51
CA GLY A 37 18.67 -19.63 17.59
C GLY A 37 19.51 -19.36 16.32
N SER A 38 19.18 -19.98 15.19
CA SER A 38 19.84 -19.64 13.91
C SER A 38 19.34 -18.28 13.39
N PHE A 39 20.16 -17.24 13.57
CA PHE A 39 19.87 -15.85 13.17
C PHE A 39 19.67 -15.66 11.65
N GLN A 40 20.12 -16.60 10.81
CA GLN A 40 20.18 -16.43 9.36
C GLN A 40 18.83 -16.59 8.61
N ASN A 41 17.75 -17.02 9.28
CA ASN A 41 16.47 -17.34 8.62
C ASN A 41 15.24 -16.64 9.23
N GLN A 42 15.43 -15.49 9.88
CA GLN A 42 14.32 -14.76 10.51
C GLN A 42 13.93 -13.53 9.71
N LEU A 43 12.63 -13.38 9.45
CA LEU A 43 12.09 -12.12 8.93
C LEU A 43 12.35 -11.01 9.94
N GLU A 44 13.05 -9.97 9.51
CA GLU A 44 13.30 -8.77 10.31
C GLU A 44 12.24 -7.70 10.05
N TRP A 45 11.80 -7.02 11.11
CA TRP A 45 10.86 -5.91 10.97
C TRP A 45 11.44 -4.76 10.14
N LYS A 46 12.75 -4.52 10.24
CA LYS A 46 13.46 -3.50 9.43
C LYS A 46 13.34 -3.77 7.94
N TYR A 47 13.37 -5.04 7.53
CA TYR A 47 13.16 -5.44 6.14
C TYR A 47 11.73 -5.15 5.68
N CYS A 48 10.73 -5.40 6.53
CA CYS A 48 9.33 -5.01 6.25
C CYS A 48 9.16 -3.50 6.08
N PHE A 49 9.96 -2.69 6.80
CA PHE A 49 9.99 -1.24 6.67
C PHE A 49 10.69 -0.78 5.38
N ASP A 50 11.78 -1.44 5.00
CA ASP A 50 12.45 -1.18 3.72
C ASP A 50 11.54 -1.47 2.52
N ILE A 51 10.80 -2.58 2.55
CA ILE A 51 9.78 -2.89 1.52
C ILE A 51 8.73 -1.77 1.46
N HIS A 52 8.24 -1.27 2.59
CA HIS A 52 7.30 -0.14 2.60
C HIS A 52 7.91 1.09 1.93
N CYS A 53 9.16 1.43 2.25
CA CYS A 53 9.85 2.57 1.68
C CYS A 53 9.93 2.47 0.15
N ASN A 54 10.29 1.30 -0.38
CA ASN A 54 10.36 1.05 -1.82
C ASN A 54 8.98 1.07 -2.48
N SER A 55 7.99 0.42 -1.88
CA SER A 55 6.62 0.36 -2.41
C SER A 55 5.87 1.69 -2.35
N PHE A 56 6.27 2.60 -1.45
CA PHE A 56 5.68 3.94 -1.34
C PHE A 56 6.09 4.86 -2.50
N PHE A 57 7.21 4.59 -3.18
CA PHE A 57 7.70 5.49 -4.22
C PHE A 57 6.71 5.71 -5.38
N PRO A 58 6.07 4.68 -5.98
CA PRO A 58 5.02 4.90 -6.96
C PRO A 58 3.79 5.61 -6.40
N VAL A 59 3.43 5.35 -5.14
CA VAL A 59 2.31 6.05 -4.48
C VAL A 59 2.61 7.54 -4.37
N PHE A 60 3.84 7.88 -3.98
CA PHE A 60 4.31 9.26 -3.95
C PHE A 60 4.19 9.92 -5.32
N VAL A 61 4.71 9.29 -6.37
CA VAL A 61 4.67 9.83 -7.73
C VAL A 61 3.22 10.01 -8.21
N LEU A 62 2.35 9.02 -7.99
CA LEU A 62 0.97 9.07 -8.48
C LEU A 62 0.08 10.03 -7.68
N LEU A 63 0.13 9.98 -6.35
CA LEU A 63 -0.82 10.70 -5.49
C LEU A 63 -0.34 12.08 -5.03
N TYR A 64 0.97 12.34 -5.01
CA TYR A 64 1.50 13.65 -4.58
C TYR A 64 2.03 14.48 -5.75
N ILE A 65 2.59 13.85 -6.80
CA ILE A 65 3.08 14.57 -7.98
C ILE A 65 2.00 14.62 -9.07
N LEU A 66 1.59 13.46 -9.59
CA LEU A 66 0.67 13.40 -10.74
C LEU A 66 -0.72 13.93 -10.38
N GLN A 67 -1.24 13.60 -9.19
CA GLN A 67 -2.50 14.17 -8.70
C GLN A 67 -2.48 15.70 -8.66
N LEU A 68 -1.35 16.30 -8.26
CA LEU A 68 -1.22 17.75 -8.18
C LEU A 68 -1.29 18.40 -9.57
N ILE A 69 -0.66 17.77 -10.56
CA ILE A 69 -0.72 18.22 -11.97
C ILE A 69 -2.14 18.06 -12.52
N LEU A 70 -2.83 16.97 -12.17
CA LEU A 70 -4.19 16.67 -12.59
C LEU A 70 -5.28 17.38 -11.78
N LEU A 71 -4.91 18.09 -10.71
CA LEU A 71 -5.82 18.80 -9.80
C LEU A 71 -6.91 19.62 -10.51
N PRO A 72 -6.60 20.46 -11.53
CA PRO A 72 -7.64 21.25 -12.23
C PRO A 72 -8.68 20.37 -12.92
N ILE A 73 -8.33 19.14 -13.30
CA ILE A 73 -9.23 18.21 -14.00
C ILE A 73 -10.03 17.39 -12.98
N ILE A 74 -9.39 16.90 -11.91
CA ILE A 74 -10.05 16.03 -10.90
C ILE A 74 -10.91 16.81 -9.89
N SER A 75 -10.76 18.14 -9.81
CA SER A 75 -11.58 19.01 -8.94
C SER A 75 -12.99 19.26 -9.49
N GLY A 76 -13.27 18.88 -10.73
CA GLY A 76 -14.62 19.01 -11.30
C GLY A 76 -15.65 18.05 -10.68
N SER A 77 -16.92 18.40 -10.77
CA SER A 77 -18.06 17.53 -10.37
C SER A 77 -18.52 16.58 -11.49
N ASN A 78 -17.71 16.43 -12.53
CA ASN A 78 -18.06 15.65 -13.72
C ASN A 78 -17.70 14.17 -13.52
N PHE A 79 -18.37 13.28 -14.27
CA PHE A 79 -18.05 11.85 -14.26
C PHE A 79 -16.58 11.56 -14.64
N VAL A 80 -16.01 12.35 -15.55
CA VAL A 80 -14.59 12.23 -15.94
C VAL A 80 -13.66 12.48 -14.76
N SER A 81 -13.94 13.50 -13.95
CA SER A 81 -13.16 13.85 -12.75
C SER A 81 -13.26 12.73 -11.70
N LEU A 82 -14.46 12.18 -11.50
CA LEU A 82 -14.71 11.03 -10.61
C LEU A 82 -13.93 9.80 -11.07
N PHE A 83 -14.05 9.44 -12.36
CA PHE A 83 -13.42 8.26 -12.92
C PHE A 83 -11.89 8.36 -12.90
N LEU A 84 -11.32 9.46 -13.40
CA LEU A 84 -9.87 9.65 -13.44
C LEU A 84 -9.28 9.74 -12.04
N GLY A 85 -9.92 10.50 -11.15
CA GLY A 85 -9.49 10.64 -9.77
C GLY A 85 -9.46 9.30 -9.03
N ASN A 86 -10.57 8.55 -9.06
CA ASN A 86 -10.65 7.27 -8.37
C ASN A 86 -9.72 6.22 -9.03
N SER A 87 -9.56 6.24 -10.35
CA SER A 87 -8.63 5.35 -11.06
C SER A 87 -7.17 5.61 -10.67
N LEU A 88 -6.80 6.86 -10.43
CA LEU A 88 -5.45 7.21 -9.95
C LEU A 88 -5.15 6.56 -8.60
N TYR A 89 -6.12 6.59 -7.67
CA TYR A 89 -6.01 5.91 -6.37
C TYR A 89 -5.95 4.40 -6.51
N LEU A 90 -6.80 3.81 -7.36
CA LEU A 90 -6.77 2.37 -7.64
C LEU A 90 -5.39 1.94 -8.13
N VAL A 91 -4.83 2.64 -9.13
CA VAL A 91 -3.52 2.33 -9.71
C VAL A 91 -2.42 2.47 -8.64
N ALA A 92 -2.43 3.54 -7.84
CA ALA A 92 -1.44 3.73 -6.77
C ALA A 92 -1.47 2.60 -5.74
N LEU A 93 -2.65 2.19 -5.27
CA LEU A 93 -2.80 1.10 -4.31
C LEU A 93 -2.40 -0.26 -4.91
N CYS A 94 -2.77 -0.53 -6.15
CA CYS A 94 -2.35 -1.73 -6.86
C CYS A 94 -0.81 -1.82 -6.99
N TYR A 95 -0.15 -0.71 -7.36
CA TYR A 95 1.31 -0.65 -7.42
C TYR A 95 1.95 -0.89 -6.06
N TYR A 96 1.43 -0.25 -5.00
CA TYR A 96 1.93 -0.46 -3.64
C TYR A 96 1.86 -1.94 -3.24
N THR A 97 0.72 -2.59 -3.45
CA THR A 97 0.56 -4.01 -3.11
C THR A 97 1.44 -4.92 -3.97
N TYR A 98 1.56 -4.63 -5.26
CA TYR A 98 2.39 -5.41 -6.18
C TYR A 98 3.89 -5.33 -5.83
N LEU A 99 4.41 -4.13 -5.57
CA LEU A 99 5.82 -3.98 -5.16
C LEU A 99 6.07 -4.60 -3.79
N THR A 100 5.10 -4.51 -2.88
CA THR A 100 5.18 -5.16 -1.57
C THR A 100 5.29 -6.68 -1.75
N PHE A 101 4.45 -7.27 -2.61
CA PHE A 101 4.53 -8.68 -2.96
C PHE A 101 5.91 -9.07 -3.51
N ILE A 102 6.45 -8.32 -4.48
CA ILE A 102 7.77 -8.59 -5.05
C ILE A 102 8.84 -8.55 -3.96
N GLY A 103 8.80 -7.55 -3.06
CA GLY A 103 9.72 -7.44 -1.93
C GLY A 103 9.75 -8.71 -1.09
N TYR A 104 8.59 -9.20 -0.66
CA TYR A 104 8.48 -10.44 0.12
C TYR A 104 8.82 -11.70 -0.68
N GLN A 105 8.59 -11.72 -2.01
CA GLN A 105 8.91 -12.85 -2.87
C GLN A 105 10.42 -13.12 -2.95
N THR A 106 11.26 -12.12 -2.69
CA THR A 106 12.73 -12.30 -2.66
C THR A 106 13.21 -13.16 -1.48
N LEU A 107 12.39 -13.36 -0.45
CA LEU A 107 12.76 -14.12 0.75
C LEU A 107 12.52 -15.62 0.57
N PRO A 108 13.57 -16.47 0.53
CA PRO A 108 13.43 -17.89 0.19
C PRO A 108 12.72 -18.73 1.28
N PHE A 109 12.64 -18.22 2.51
CA PHE A 109 11.98 -18.86 3.64
C PHE A 109 10.48 -18.56 3.73
N LEU A 110 9.94 -17.66 2.89
CA LEU A 110 8.50 -17.44 2.78
C LEU A 110 7.89 -18.39 1.73
N LYS A 111 6.68 -18.87 2.02
CA LYS A 111 5.82 -19.69 1.17
C LYS A 111 4.60 -18.87 0.78
N ASP A 112 4.00 -19.20 -0.37
CA ASP A 112 2.69 -18.71 -0.78
C ASP A 112 2.55 -17.18 -0.70
N THR A 113 3.60 -16.44 -1.09
CA THR A 113 3.61 -14.97 -1.06
C THR A 113 2.52 -14.36 -1.95
N HIS A 114 1.96 -15.13 -2.89
CA HIS A 114 0.82 -14.74 -3.72
C HIS A 114 -0.42 -14.32 -2.91
N THR A 115 -0.58 -14.80 -1.67
CA THR A 115 -1.63 -14.36 -0.75
C THR A 115 -1.56 -12.85 -0.47
N LEU A 116 -0.39 -12.22 -0.60
CA LEU A 116 -0.23 -10.78 -0.46
C LEU A 116 -0.91 -9.96 -1.57
N LEU A 117 -1.30 -10.57 -2.70
CA LEU A 117 -2.05 -9.89 -3.77
C LEU A 117 -3.56 -9.81 -3.51
N ILE A 118 -4.09 -10.51 -2.49
CA ILE A 118 -5.52 -10.52 -2.15
C ILE A 118 -6.15 -9.11 -2.00
N PRO A 119 -5.45 -8.06 -1.52
CA PRO A 119 -6.02 -6.71 -1.47
C PRO A 119 -6.35 -6.10 -2.85
N ILE A 120 -5.71 -6.54 -3.94
CA ILE A 120 -5.94 -5.97 -5.29
C ILE A 120 -7.40 -6.11 -5.75
N PRO A 121 -8.03 -7.30 -5.75
CA PRO A 121 -9.45 -7.41 -6.08
C PRO A 121 -10.35 -6.63 -5.13
N MET A 122 -9.98 -6.49 -3.85
CA MET A 122 -10.71 -5.64 -2.91
C MET A 122 -10.68 -4.16 -3.33
N PHE A 123 -9.53 -3.65 -3.77
CA PHE A 123 -9.43 -2.28 -4.28
C PHE A 123 -10.23 -2.06 -5.56
N LEU A 124 -10.28 -3.05 -6.46
CA LEU A 124 -11.13 -2.99 -7.66
C LEU A 124 -12.62 -2.87 -7.31
N ILE A 125 -13.09 -3.62 -6.31
CA ILE A 125 -14.47 -3.53 -5.83
C ILE A 125 -14.73 -2.15 -5.21
N MET A 126 -13.83 -1.67 -4.35
CA MET A 126 -13.96 -0.33 -3.76
C MET A 126 -13.97 0.78 -4.82
N TRP A 127 -13.14 0.65 -5.85
CA TRP A 127 -13.14 1.56 -6.99
C TRP A 127 -14.47 1.53 -7.74
N ALA A 128 -15.00 0.34 -8.06
CA ALA A 128 -16.31 0.22 -8.72
C ALA A 128 -17.44 0.86 -7.90
N LEU A 129 -17.45 0.64 -6.58
CA LEU A 129 -18.42 1.27 -5.67
C LEU A 129 -18.25 2.79 -5.60
N SER A 130 -17.01 3.28 -5.65
CA SER A 130 -16.75 4.73 -5.61
C SER A 130 -17.32 5.47 -6.83
N LEU A 131 -17.49 4.80 -7.97
CA LEU A 131 -18.10 5.38 -9.16
C LEU A 131 -19.60 5.70 -9.02
N LEU A 132 -20.25 5.28 -7.92
CA LEU A 132 -21.63 5.65 -7.57
C LEU A 132 -21.77 7.10 -7.09
N GLY A 133 -20.69 7.89 -7.15
CA GLY A 133 -20.70 9.33 -6.84
C GLY A 133 -19.71 9.77 -5.76
N TYR A 134 -18.83 8.87 -5.28
CA TYR A 134 -17.85 9.18 -4.25
C TYR A 134 -16.48 9.52 -4.86
N ASN A 135 -16.13 10.80 -4.87
CA ASN A 135 -14.83 11.28 -5.35
C ASN A 135 -13.78 11.21 -4.24
N VAL A 136 -12.96 10.15 -4.26
CA VAL A 136 -11.91 9.89 -3.27
C VAL A 136 -10.90 11.06 -3.20
N PRO A 137 -10.31 11.54 -4.31
CA PRO A 137 -9.37 12.66 -4.26
C PRO A 137 -9.97 13.91 -3.61
N GLN A 138 -11.21 14.29 -3.93
CA GLN A 138 -11.85 15.48 -3.34
C GLN A 138 -12.03 15.34 -1.83
N HIS A 139 -12.44 14.15 -1.36
CA HIS A 139 -12.55 13.89 0.07
C HIS A 139 -11.19 14.03 0.75
N ILE A 140 -10.14 13.41 0.20
CA ILE A 140 -8.78 13.47 0.73
C ILE A 140 -8.25 14.91 0.78
N ILE A 141 -8.42 15.68 -0.30
CA ILE A 141 -8.06 17.11 -0.33
C ILE A 141 -8.79 17.88 0.76
N SER A 142 -10.08 17.62 0.96
CA SER A 142 -10.84 18.29 2.01
C SER A 142 -10.31 17.96 3.42
N VAL A 143 -9.92 16.72 3.69
CA VAL A 143 -9.34 16.35 4.99
C VAL A 143 -8.00 17.04 5.24
N TYR A 144 -7.17 17.18 4.20
CA TYR A 144 -5.84 17.77 4.33
C TYR A 144 -5.82 19.30 4.33
N PHE A 145 -6.70 19.98 3.60
CA PHE A 145 -6.64 21.43 3.39
C PHE A 145 -7.79 22.23 4.02
N ARG A 146 -8.86 21.58 4.50
CA ARG A 146 -10.04 22.30 5.05
C ARG A 146 -9.86 22.82 6.47
N ASN A 147 -8.81 22.41 7.18
CA ASN A 147 -8.54 22.89 8.54
C ASN A 147 -7.73 24.20 8.59
N ASP A 148 -7.38 24.77 7.44
CA ASP A 148 -6.52 25.97 7.34
C ASP A 148 -7.29 27.22 6.82
N ALA A 149 -8.62 27.24 6.89
CA ALA A 149 -9.48 28.37 6.47
C ALA A 149 -10.40 28.85 7.60
#